data_AF-A0A8J4B124-F1
#
_entry.id   AF-A0A8J4B124-F1
#
_cell.length_a   1.000
_cell.length_b   1.000
_cell.length_c   1.000
_cell.angle_alpha   90.00
_cell.angle_beta   90.00
_cell.angle_gamma   90.00
#
_symmetry.space_group_name_H-M   'P 1'
#
loop_
_entity.id
_entity.type
_entity.pdbx_description
1 polymer ?
#
loop_
_entity_poly.entity_id
_entity_poly.type
_entity_poly.pdbx_seq_one_letter_code
_entity_poly.pdbx_strand_id
1 'polypeptide(L)'
;MGVPYFLSQDTWALPGGFVDEGESLDAAAGRELQEETSVDPTTVFLTQVGAFGDPGRDPRGWTITVAYAALVPTTNLGVKAADDAKDARWFDVSMLPLLAFDHKLVVRSALRHLAKQPTAVAVAGLPAILEAAAHKLEGPWRAES
;
A
#
# COMPACT_ATOMS: atom_id res chain seq x y z
N MET A 1 -14.28 -29.03 2.63
CA MET A 1 -15.09 -27.84 2.93
C MET A 1 -14.30 -26.63 2.44
N GLY A 2 -14.66 -26.11 1.28
CA GLY A 2 -13.93 -25.01 0.63
C GLY A 2 -14.34 -23.68 1.25
N VAL A 3 -13.38 -22.96 1.80
CA VAL A 3 -13.54 -21.53 2.09
C VAL A 3 -13.59 -20.80 0.74
N PRO A 4 -14.70 -20.12 0.40
CA PRO A 4 -14.74 -19.30 -0.80
C PRO A 4 -13.91 -18.06 -0.49
N TYR A 5 -12.63 -18.09 -0.87
CA TYR A 5 -11.81 -16.90 -0.82
C TYR A 5 -12.29 -15.95 -1.92
N PHE A 6 -12.89 -14.85 -1.49
CA PHE A 6 -13.23 -13.71 -2.34
C PHE A 6 -11.93 -13.03 -2.80
N LEU A 7 -11.27 -13.60 -3.81
CA LEU A 7 -10.62 -12.80 -4.84
C LEU A 7 -11.61 -12.76 -6.00
N SER A 8 -12.71 -12.00 -5.84
CA SER A 8 -13.49 -11.62 -7.01
C SER A 8 -12.57 -10.79 -7.91
N GLN A 9 -12.69 -10.93 -9.22
CA GLN A 9 -11.85 -10.28 -10.24
C GLN A 9 -11.95 -8.72 -10.27
N ASP A 10 -12.46 -8.12 -9.18
CA ASP A 10 -12.92 -6.73 -9.03
C ASP A 10 -12.45 -6.06 -7.71
N THR A 11 -11.51 -6.66 -6.96
CA THR A 11 -10.93 -6.01 -5.77
C THR A 11 -9.68 -5.19 -6.12
N TRP A 12 -9.53 -4.03 -5.48
CA TRP A 12 -8.35 -3.19 -5.66
C TRP A 12 -7.21 -3.66 -4.76
N ALA A 13 -5.98 -3.59 -5.26
CA ALA A 13 -4.78 -3.92 -4.51
C ALA A 13 -3.86 -2.69 -4.44
N LEU A 14 -3.00 -2.66 -3.41
CA LEU A 14 -1.84 -1.78 -3.41
C LEU A 14 -0.83 -2.34 -4.40
N PRO A 15 -0.01 -1.49 -5.04
CA PRO A 15 1.03 -1.95 -5.93
C PRO A 15 2.08 -2.76 -5.17
N GLY A 16 2.59 -3.80 -5.80
CA GLY A 16 3.66 -4.62 -5.25
C GLY A 16 3.73 -6.02 -5.84
N GLY A 17 4.93 -6.60 -5.75
CA GLY A 17 5.24 -7.94 -6.18
C GLY A 17 6.22 -8.64 -5.25
N PHE A 18 6.83 -9.71 -5.77
CA PHE A 18 7.81 -10.50 -5.01
C PHE A 18 9.20 -9.89 -5.14
N VAL A 19 10.01 -10.11 -4.10
CA VAL A 19 11.43 -9.74 -4.11
C VAL A 19 12.19 -10.78 -4.93
N ASP A 20 13.01 -10.32 -5.87
CA ASP A 20 13.83 -11.20 -6.69
C ASP A 20 15.09 -11.70 -5.97
N GLU A 21 15.66 -12.80 -6.47
CA GLU A 21 16.92 -13.32 -5.93
C GLU A 21 18.06 -12.30 -6.11
N GLY A 22 18.73 -11.96 -5.01
CA GLY A 22 19.80 -10.96 -4.99
C GLY A 22 19.34 -9.52 -4.90
N GLU A 23 18.02 -9.26 -4.84
CA GLU A 23 17.44 -7.93 -4.69
C GLU A 23 17.26 -7.55 -3.21
N SER A 24 17.48 -6.28 -2.85
CA SER A 24 17.16 -5.77 -1.52
C SER A 24 15.69 -5.39 -1.41
N LEU A 25 15.15 -5.29 -0.20
CA LEU A 25 13.76 -4.85 0.01
C LEU A 25 13.50 -3.44 -0.55
N ASP A 26 14.47 -2.53 -0.39
CA ASP A 26 14.37 -1.16 -0.91
C ASP A 26 14.39 -1.14 -2.44
N ALA A 27 15.23 -1.99 -3.07
CA ALA A 27 15.29 -2.11 -4.52
C ALA A 27 13.98 -2.69 -5.09
N ALA A 28 13.46 -3.75 -4.47
CA ALA A 28 12.18 -4.34 -4.85
C ALA A 28 11.04 -3.32 -4.73
N ALA A 29 10.94 -2.63 -3.60
CA ALA A 29 9.91 -1.61 -3.40
C ALA A 29 9.99 -0.48 -4.44
N GLY A 30 11.20 -0.05 -4.80
CA GLY A 30 11.42 0.95 -5.84
C GLY A 30 11.05 0.46 -7.24
N ARG A 31 11.44 -0.78 -7.60
CA ARG A 31 11.10 -1.42 -8.87
C ARG A 31 9.60 -1.56 -9.04
N GLU A 32 8.91 -2.17 -8.06
CA GLU A 32 7.46 -2.38 -8.10
C GLU A 32 6.68 -1.06 -8.18
N LEU A 33 7.14 -0.02 -7.45
CA LEU A 33 6.56 1.32 -7.56
C LEU A 33 6.66 1.86 -8.99
N GLN A 34 7.84 1.74 -9.61
CA GLN A 34 8.08 2.22 -10.97
C GLN A 34 7.29 1.42 -12.01
N GLU A 35 7.29 0.10 -11.91
CA GLU A 35 6.62 -0.81 -12.84
C GLU A 35 5.11 -0.56 -12.82
N GLU A 36 4.47 -0.61 -11.66
CA GLU A 36 3.01 -0.59 -11.58
C GLU A 36 2.37 0.82 -11.64
N THR A 37 3.14 1.87 -11.33
CA THR A 37 2.58 3.24 -11.21
C THR A 37 3.27 4.27 -12.09
N SER A 38 4.37 3.91 -12.76
CA SER A 38 5.25 4.84 -13.49
C SER A 38 5.97 5.89 -12.63
N VAL A 39 5.87 5.85 -11.31
CA VAL A 39 6.55 6.79 -10.40
C VAL A 39 8.02 6.42 -10.23
N ASP A 40 8.92 7.36 -10.54
CA ASP A 40 10.36 7.18 -10.33
C ASP A 40 10.71 7.21 -8.82
N PRO A 41 11.18 6.07 -8.25
CA PRO A 41 11.47 5.96 -6.82
C PRO A 41 12.62 6.88 -6.38
N THR A 42 13.47 7.35 -7.30
CA THR A 42 14.57 8.26 -6.99
C THR A 42 14.12 9.71 -6.81
N THR A 43 12.89 10.03 -7.23
CA THR A 43 12.32 11.39 -7.19
C THR A 43 11.34 11.62 -6.05
N VAL A 44 11.04 10.56 -5.28
CA VAL A 44 10.05 10.59 -4.20
C VAL A 44 10.64 10.13 -2.88
N PHE A 45 10.03 10.56 -1.78
CA PHE A 45 10.35 10.00 -0.47
C PHE A 45 9.71 8.62 -0.35
N LEU A 46 10.51 7.57 -0.24
CA LEU A 46 10.09 6.19 -0.05
C LEU A 46 10.62 5.69 1.31
N THR A 47 9.74 5.08 2.12
CA THR A 47 10.11 4.59 3.46
C THR A 47 9.44 3.26 3.78
N GLN A 48 10.17 2.36 4.44
CA GLN A 48 9.61 1.11 4.95
C GLN A 48 8.66 1.39 6.12
N VAL A 49 7.46 0.80 6.06
CA VAL A 49 6.42 0.92 7.08
C VAL A 49 6.51 -0.20 8.11
N GLY A 50 6.74 -1.43 7.64
CA GLY A 50 6.82 -2.61 8.52
C GLY A 50 6.62 -3.92 7.79
N ALA A 51 6.75 -5.03 8.51
CA ALA A 51 6.49 -6.37 8.01
C ALA A 51 5.12 -6.87 8.50
N PHE A 52 4.35 -7.46 7.60
CA PHE A 52 3.00 -7.97 7.80
C PHE A 52 2.99 -9.47 7.48
N GLY A 53 2.74 -10.29 8.50
CA GLY A 53 2.87 -11.75 8.42
C GLY A 53 1.77 -12.51 9.15
N ASP A 54 0.62 -11.87 9.42
CA ASP A 54 -0.49 -12.50 10.13
C ASP A 54 -0.97 -13.78 9.41
N PRO A 55 -1.14 -14.91 10.12
CA PRO A 55 -1.56 -16.18 9.51
C PRO A 55 -2.88 -16.06 8.73
N GLY A 56 -2.86 -16.34 7.42
CA GLY A 56 -4.02 -16.26 6.53
C GLY A 56 -4.23 -14.88 5.87
N ARG A 57 -3.23 -13.98 5.93
CA ARG A 57 -3.30 -12.70 5.22
C ARG A 57 -3.34 -12.82 3.72
N ASP A 58 -2.70 -13.86 3.22
CA ASP A 58 -2.80 -14.26 1.84
C ASP A 58 -3.54 -15.61 1.75
N PRO A 59 -4.68 -15.69 1.03
CA PRO A 59 -5.32 -16.97 0.70
C PRO A 59 -4.43 -18.02 0.09
N ARG A 60 -3.45 -17.55 -0.68
CA ARG A 60 -2.67 -18.40 -1.59
C ARG A 60 -1.62 -19.19 -0.82
N GLY A 61 -1.29 -18.78 0.40
CA GLY A 61 -0.32 -19.46 1.24
C GLY A 61 0.27 -18.56 2.32
N TRP A 62 1.46 -18.93 2.79
CA TRP A 62 2.17 -18.19 3.83
C TRP A 62 3.03 -17.11 3.20
N THR A 63 2.52 -15.89 3.20
CA THR A 63 3.19 -14.72 2.59
C THR A 63 3.48 -13.67 3.64
N ILE A 64 4.73 -13.25 3.76
CA ILE A 64 5.14 -12.05 4.50
C ILE A 64 5.26 -10.91 3.51
N THR A 65 4.62 -9.77 3.78
CA THR A 65 4.80 -8.53 3.02
C THR A 65 5.61 -7.55 3.85
N VAL A 66 6.67 -6.99 3.27
CA VAL A 66 7.31 -5.79 3.82
C VAL A 66 6.74 -4.59 3.07
N ALA A 67 5.93 -3.78 3.74
CA ALA A 67 5.25 -2.67 3.10
C ALA A 67 6.11 -1.40 3.12
N TYR A 68 6.01 -0.62 2.06
CA TYR A 68 6.62 0.69 1.90
C TYR A 68 5.54 1.74 1.65
N ALA A 69 5.87 3.00 1.94
CA ALA A 69 5.02 4.15 1.65
C ALA A 69 5.82 5.23 0.91
N ALA A 70 5.21 5.80 -0.12
CA ALA A 70 5.77 6.90 -0.89
C ALA A 70 4.98 8.20 -0.70
N LEU A 71 5.66 9.34 -0.58
CA LEU A 71 5.05 10.66 -0.73
C LEU A 71 5.33 11.17 -2.14
N VAL A 72 4.29 11.15 -2.98
CA VAL A 72 4.36 11.56 -4.40
C VAL A 72 3.77 12.96 -4.56
N PRO A 73 4.50 13.92 -5.14
CA PRO A 73 3.96 15.25 -5.44
C PRO A 73 2.75 15.16 -6.39
N THR A 74 1.76 16.04 -6.21
CA THR A 74 0.56 16.08 -7.06
C THR A 74 0.85 16.46 -8.52
N THR A 75 2.04 17.00 -8.81
CA THR A 75 2.53 17.24 -10.17
C THR A 75 2.95 15.95 -10.89
N ASN A 76 3.06 14.83 -10.17
CA ASN A 76 3.54 13.55 -10.69
C ASN A 76 2.47 12.43 -10.61
N LEU A 77 1.19 12.79 -10.76
CA LEU A 77 0.06 11.85 -10.64
C LEU A 77 -0.23 11.06 -11.92
N GLY A 78 0.66 11.09 -12.91
CA GLY A 78 0.50 10.45 -14.23
C GLY A 78 0.57 8.92 -14.21
N VAL A 79 -0.23 8.29 -13.35
CA VAL A 79 -0.29 6.85 -13.16
C VAL A 79 -0.82 6.19 -14.43
N LYS A 80 -0.05 5.23 -14.95
CA LYS A 80 -0.46 4.31 -16.00
C LYS A 80 -0.31 2.90 -15.45
N ALA A 81 -1.35 2.10 -15.60
CA ALA A 81 -1.29 0.68 -15.24
C ALA A 81 -0.27 -0.05 -16.11
N ALA A 82 0.52 -0.94 -15.51
CA ALA A 82 1.35 -1.91 -16.22
C ALA A 82 0.56 -3.18 -16.58
N ASP A 83 1.20 -4.06 -17.36
CA ASP A 83 0.60 -5.18 -18.09
C ASP A 83 -0.25 -6.15 -17.25
N ASP A 84 0.02 -6.29 -15.94
CA ASP A 84 -0.71 -7.20 -15.04
C ASP A 84 -1.87 -6.54 -14.25
N ALA A 85 -1.96 -5.21 -14.26
CA ALA A 85 -3.04 -4.46 -13.63
C ALA A 85 -4.08 -4.03 -14.68
N LYS A 86 -5.35 -4.41 -14.46
CA LYS A 86 -6.45 -3.94 -15.33
C LYS A 86 -6.60 -2.41 -15.31
N ASP A 87 -6.21 -1.76 -14.21
CA ASP A 87 -6.37 -0.33 -13.96
C ASP A 87 -5.49 0.11 -12.78
N ALA A 88 -5.02 1.36 -12.79
CA ALA A 88 -4.23 1.97 -11.71
C ALA A 88 -4.72 3.41 -11.50
N ARG A 89 -5.16 3.71 -10.27
CA ARG A 89 -5.85 4.97 -9.96
C ARG A 89 -5.46 5.52 -8.61
N TRP A 90 -5.48 6.85 -8.52
CA TRP A 90 -5.48 7.55 -7.25
C TRP A 90 -6.89 7.49 -6.63
N PHE A 91 -6.95 7.14 -5.35
CA PHE A 91 -8.18 7.18 -4.56
C PHE A 91 -8.04 8.21 -3.44
N ASP A 92 -9.13 8.89 -3.13
CA ASP A 92 -9.23 9.61 -1.86
C ASP A 92 -9.20 8.58 -0.73
N VAL A 93 -8.27 8.76 0.21
CA VAL A 93 -8.08 7.86 1.35
C VAL A 93 -9.31 7.74 2.26
N SER A 94 -10.20 8.75 2.23
CA SER A 94 -11.47 8.74 2.96
C SER A 94 -12.59 7.98 2.24
N MET A 95 -12.37 7.60 0.98
CA MET A 95 -13.32 6.88 0.12
C MET A 95 -12.62 5.72 -0.61
N LEU A 96 -11.80 4.95 0.12
CA LEU A 96 -11.13 3.79 -0.45
C LEU A 96 -12.16 2.72 -0.88
N PRO A 97 -11.94 2.07 -2.03
CA PRO A 97 -12.72 0.90 -2.40
C PRO A 97 -12.41 -0.28 -1.46
N LEU A 98 -13.11 -1.39 -1.65
CA LEU A 98 -12.73 -2.63 -0.99
C LEU A 98 -11.32 -3.05 -1.47
N LEU A 99 -10.40 -3.15 -0.52
CA LEU A 99 -9.03 -3.55 -0.79
C LEU A 99 -8.83 -5.05 -0.55
N ALA A 100 -7.99 -5.68 -1.37
CA ALA A 100 -7.61 -7.07 -1.25
C ALA A 100 -6.81 -7.34 0.06
N PHE A 101 -6.82 -8.60 0.49
CA PHE A 101 -5.99 -9.10 1.61
C PHE A 101 -6.15 -8.26 2.89
N ASP A 102 -5.04 -7.91 3.54
CA ASP A 102 -4.95 -7.01 4.68
C ASP A 102 -4.61 -5.57 4.28
N HIS A 103 -4.77 -5.17 3.02
CA HIS A 103 -4.29 -3.88 2.53
C HIS A 103 -4.91 -2.68 3.26
N LYS A 104 -6.14 -2.79 3.79
CA LYS A 104 -6.71 -1.74 4.67
C LYS A 104 -5.83 -1.49 5.90
N LEU A 105 -5.31 -2.55 6.51
CA LEU A 105 -4.38 -2.45 7.64
C LEU A 105 -3.06 -1.82 7.18
N VAL A 106 -2.53 -2.23 6.02
CA VAL A 106 -1.28 -1.68 5.47
C VAL A 106 -1.41 -0.17 5.22
N VAL A 107 -2.48 0.28 4.56
CA VAL A 107 -2.73 1.72 4.32
C VAL A 107 -2.83 2.48 5.63
N ARG A 108 -3.60 1.99 6.60
CA ARG A 108 -3.72 2.62 7.92
C ARG A 108 -2.36 2.78 8.61
N SER A 109 -1.54 1.72 8.59
CA SER A 109 -0.20 1.73 9.18
C SER A 109 0.72 2.70 8.44
N ALA A 110 0.66 2.75 7.11
CA ALA A 110 1.41 3.68 6.28
C ALA A 110 1.08 5.14 6.59
N LEU A 111 -0.20 5.49 6.72
CA LEU A 111 -0.64 6.85 7.07
C LEU A 111 -0.08 7.31 8.43
N ARG A 112 -0.16 6.44 9.46
CA ARG A 112 0.42 6.71 10.79
C ARG A 112 1.93 6.82 10.77
N HIS A 113 2.58 5.99 9.97
CA HIS A 113 4.02 6.03 9.79
C HIS A 113 4.44 7.34 9.14
N LEU A 114 3.82 7.70 8.01
CA LEU A 114 4.06 8.93 7.28
C LEU A 114 3.82 10.18 8.13
N ALA A 115 2.77 10.20 8.97
CA ALA A 115 2.48 11.33 9.85
C ALA A 115 3.64 11.69 10.80
N LYS A 116 4.54 10.74 11.06
CA LYS A 116 5.71 10.90 11.93
C LYS A 116 7.00 11.19 11.16
N GLN A 117 6.98 11.09 9.83
CA GLN A 117 8.17 11.29 9.01
C GLN A 117 8.53 12.78 8.89
N PRO A 118 9.82 13.15 8.95
CA PRO A 118 10.26 14.54 8.82
C PRO A 118 9.71 15.23 7.56
N THR A 119 9.66 14.51 6.43
CA THR A 119 9.11 14.99 5.16
C THR A 119 7.64 15.42 5.29
N ALA A 120 6.83 14.68 6.03
CA ALA A 120 5.43 15.04 6.25
C ALA A 120 5.28 16.17 7.27
N VAL A 121 6.09 16.14 8.34
CA VAL A 121 6.09 17.19 9.38
C VAL A 121 6.49 18.56 8.83
N ALA A 122 7.33 18.59 7.79
CA ALA A 122 7.70 19.82 7.09
C ALA A 122 6.53 20.47 6.30
N VAL A 123 5.43 19.75 6.06
CA VAL A 123 4.25 20.26 5.37
C VAL A 123 3.16 20.61 6.39
N ALA A 124 2.83 21.91 6.46
CA ALA A 124 1.86 22.42 7.43
C ALA A 124 0.52 21.67 7.36
N GLY A 125 0.09 21.10 8.49
CA GLY A 125 -1.18 20.39 8.63
C GLY A 125 -1.21 18.96 8.10
N LEU A 126 -0.21 18.52 7.33
CA LEU A 126 -0.20 17.18 6.73
C LEU A 126 -0.21 16.04 7.77
N PRO A 127 0.56 16.09 8.88
CA PRO A 127 0.49 15.03 9.90
C PRO A 127 -0.91 14.81 10.46
N ALA A 128 -1.65 15.89 10.73
CA ALA A 128 -3.01 15.80 11.27
C ALA A 128 -3.99 15.21 10.24
N ILE A 129 -3.85 15.56 8.96
CA ILE A 129 -4.64 14.98 7.86
C ILE A 129 -4.39 13.48 7.76
N LEU A 130 -3.12 13.05 7.82
CA LEU A 130 -2.73 11.63 7.74
C LEU A 130 -3.28 10.83 8.94
N GLU A 131 -3.18 11.36 10.17
CA GLU A 131 -3.74 10.70 11.36
C GLU A 131 -5.26 10.61 11.32
N ALA A 132 -5.95 11.67 10.86
CA ALA A 132 -7.40 11.67 10.71
C ALA A 132 -7.86 10.65 9.65
N ALA A 133 -7.12 10.52 8.55
CA ALA A 133 -7.36 9.49 7.54
C ALA A 133 -7.13 8.08 8.12
N ALA A 134 -6.05 7.85 8.85
CA ALA A 134 -5.77 6.57 9.49
C ALA A 134 -6.87 6.16 10.48
N HIS A 135 -7.40 7.12 11.24
CA HIS A 135 -8.49 6.88 12.19
C HIS A 135 -9.77 6.36 11.51
N LYS A 136 -10.08 6.83 10.30
CA LYS A 136 -11.25 6.35 9.52
C LYS A 136 -11.11 4.89 9.07
N LEU A 137 -9.88 4.37 9.02
CA LEU A 137 -9.58 2.99 8.64
C LEU A 137 -9.50 2.04 9.84
N GLU A 138 -9.91 2.49 11.03
CA GLU A 138 -9.92 1.66 12.24
C GLU A 138 -10.85 0.45 12.15
N GLY A 139 -10.65 -0.47 13.09
CA GLY A 139 -11.35 -1.75 13.15
C GLY A 139 -10.59 -2.90 12.49
N PRO A 140 -11.13 -4.12 12.57
CA PRO A 140 -10.43 -5.30 12.10
C PRO A 140 -10.33 -5.26 10.57
N TRP A 141 -9.27 -5.87 10.05
CA TRP A 141 -9.06 -6.04 8.62
C TRP A 141 -9.68 -7.35 8.10
N ARG A 142 -9.95 -8.30 8.99
CA ARG A 142 -10.83 -9.46 8.73
C ARG A 142 -12.18 -9.24 9.39
N ALA A 143 -13.23 -9.83 8.82
CA ALA A 143 -14.47 -10.01 9.58
C ALA A 143 -14.19 -10.94 10.78
N GLU A 144 -14.73 -10.59 11.95
CA GLU A 144 -14.79 -11.52 13.07
C GLU A 144 -15.68 -12.70 12.66
N SER A 145 -15.18 -13.92 12.85
CA SER A 145 -15.88 -15.17 12.57
C SER A 145 -16.88 -15.51 13.66
#